data_AF-A0A8J3YW90-F1
#
_entry.id   AF-A0A8J3YW90-F1
#
_cell.length_a   1.000
_cell.length_b   1.000
_cell.length_c   1.000
_cell.angle_alpha   90.00
_cell.angle_beta   90.00
_cell.angle_gamma   90.00
#
_symmetry.space_group_name_H-M   'P 1'
#
loop_
_entity.id
_entity.type
_entity.pdbx_description
1 polymer ?
#
loop_
_entity_poly.entity_id
_entity_poly.type
_entity_poly.pdbx_seq_one_letter_code
_entity_poly.pdbx_strand_id
1 'polypeptide(L)'
;MSGWDAAGRKALRLIGYWDGRDAPAAWPDVCGFVSTAPDRAVQQAVAAWLRAGAVFVVTAGISVCRLCGTANGSAEQTDGDHFVWPDGLAHYVAEHGVQLPDEVVALAADGVIPPVDLDRFETAWHSGRLTIDTAWWAHFAGAEPFGTATTHLHGCRHSAAVAHWDLPTSAEIYIDGVPPAAVATGVRLRRLLGATWPMPTLRDLLDSQPFHAGSGDPSALHRALRTSEGLRSYLFYRVNDNLVPIWSD
;
A
#
# COMPACT_ATOMS: atom_id res chain seq x y z
N MET A 1 -30.31 -16.76 -6.17
CA MET A 1 -31.20 -16.63 -4.99
C MET A 1 -30.82 -15.34 -4.29
N SER A 2 -31.75 -14.42 -4.09
CA SER A 2 -31.42 -13.09 -3.58
C SER A 2 -30.93 -13.19 -2.13
N GLY A 3 -29.67 -12.84 -1.84
CA GLY A 3 -29.02 -12.95 -0.52
C GLY A 3 -29.57 -12.03 0.58
N TRP A 4 -30.86 -11.73 0.55
CA TRP A 4 -31.57 -10.92 1.53
C TRP A 4 -32.23 -11.83 2.59
N ASP A 5 -32.15 -11.45 3.86
CA ASP A 5 -32.84 -12.13 4.95
C ASP A 5 -34.36 -11.86 4.92
N ALA A 6 -35.11 -12.55 5.79
CA ALA A 6 -36.57 -12.39 5.89
C ALA A 6 -37.02 -10.97 6.27
N ALA A 7 -36.12 -10.15 6.83
CA ALA A 7 -36.36 -8.75 7.15
C ALA A 7 -35.95 -7.79 6.01
N GLY A 8 -35.50 -8.33 4.86
CA GLY A 8 -35.03 -7.54 3.74
C GLY A 8 -33.71 -6.83 4.04
N ARG A 9 -32.80 -7.48 4.78
CA ARG A 9 -31.42 -7.03 5.01
C ARG A 9 -30.40 -7.92 4.32
N LYS A 10 -29.22 -7.39 4.03
CA LYS A 10 -28.13 -8.09 3.35
C LYS A 10 -26.79 -7.67 3.93
N ALA A 11 -25.87 -8.62 4.05
CA ALA A 11 -24.48 -8.35 4.39
C ALA A 11 -23.59 -8.74 3.21
N LEU A 12 -22.74 -7.81 2.78
CA LEU A 12 -21.68 -8.06 1.80
C LEU A 12 -20.34 -8.09 2.52
N ARG A 13 -19.40 -8.90 2.05
CA ARG A 13 -18.06 -8.98 2.62
C ARG A 13 -17.13 -8.01 1.90
N LEU A 14 -16.38 -7.23 2.67
CA LEU A 14 -15.33 -6.39 2.11
C LEU A 14 -14.10 -7.24 1.81
N ILE A 15 -13.43 -7.00 0.69
CA ILE A 15 -12.17 -7.66 0.31
C ILE A 15 -11.18 -6.64 -0.28
N GLY A 16 -9.89 -6.99 -0.27
CA GLY A 16 -8.85 -6.19 -0.93
C GLY A 16 -8.33 -4.98 -0.14
N TYR A 17 -8.69 -4.87 1.13
CA TYR A 17 -8.11 -3.88 2.05
C TYR A 17 -6.90 -4.47 2.75
N TRP A 18 -5.78 -3.79 2.66
CA TRP A 18 -4.51 -4.31 3.15
C TRP A 18 -4.00 -3.50 4.33
N ASP A 19 -3.26 -4.15 5.21
CA ASP A 19 -2.48 -3.51 6.26
C ASP A 19 -1.54 -2.45 5.69
N GLY A 20 -1.18 -1.47 6.49
CA GLY A 20 -0.35 -0.34 6.08
C GLY A 20 -0.30 0.72 7.16
N ARG A 21 0.56 1.73 6.98
CA ARG A 21 0.84 2.77 7.98
C ARG A 21 -0.41 3.43 8.57
N ASP A 22 -1.38 3.76 7.72
CA ASP A 22 -2.62 4.45 8.10
C ASP A 22 -3.82 3.49 8.20
N ALA A 23 -3.57 2.18 8.05
CA ALA A 23 -4.62 1.19 8.07
C ALA A 23 -5.02 0.86 9.52
N PRO A 24 -6.31 0.62 9.81
CA PRO A 24 -6.73 0.05 11.08
C PRO A 24 -5.93 -1.21 11.42
N ALA A 25 -5.59 -1.36 12.71
CA ALA A 25 -4.89 -2.53 13.23
C ALA A 25 -5.81 -3.77 13.20
N ALA A 26 -5.98 -4.37 12.02
CA ALA A 26 -6.71 -5.62 11.79
C ALA A 26 -6.62 -6.13 10.34
N TRP A 27 -6.15 -5.33 9.38
CA TRP A 27 -6.17 -5.76 7.98
C TRP A 27 -5.09 -6.79 7.65
N PRO A 28 -5.33 -7.66 6.65
CA PRO A 28 -4.33 -8.62 6.18
C PRO A 28 -3.11 -7.93 5.57
N ASP A 29 -1.93 -8.52 5.76
CA ASP A 29 -0.76 -8.16 4.96
C ASP A 29 -0.89 -8.77 3.55
N VAL A 30 -0.88 -7.90 2.53
CA VAL A 30 -0.95 -8.30 1.13
C VAL A 30 0.17 -9.27 0.72
N CYS A 31 1.33 -9.21 1.38
CA CYS A 31 2.43 -10.13 1.09
C CYS A 31 2.07 -11.59 1.31
N GLY A 32 1.19 -11.90 2.28
CA GLY A 32 0.73 -13.27 2.54
C GLY A 32 -0.11 -13.86 1.41
N PHE A 33 -0.56 -13.03 0.47
CA PHE A 33 -1.43 -13.44 -0.64
C PHE A 33 -0.67 -13.54 -1.97
N VAL A 34 0.60 -13.13 -2.04
CA VAL A 34 1.36 -13.23 -3.30
C VAL A 34 1.83 -14.67 -3.53
N SER A 35 1.36 -15.27 -4.62
CA SER A 35 1.73 -16.64 -4.99
C SER A 35 3.08 -16.68 -5.72
N THR A 36 3.92 -17.68 -5.40
CA THR A 36 5.17 -17.98 -6.13
C THR A 36 4.95 -18.63 -7.49
N ALA A 37 3.80 -19.29 -7.65
CA ALA A 37 3.46 -20.05 -8.83
C ALA A 37 2.03 -19.71 -9.28
N PRO A 38 1.76 -18.45 -9.64
CA PRO A 38 0.43 -18.01 -9.99
C PRO A 38 -0.08 -18.67 -11.27
N ASP A 39 -1.29 -19.24 -11.23
CA ASP A 39 -2.01 -19.60 -12.45
C ASP A 39 -2.50 -18.32 -13.16
N ARG A 40 -1.83 -17.97 -14.25
CA ARG A 40 -2.10 -16.73 -15.00
C ARG A 40 -3.49 -16.69 -15.63
N ALA A 41 -4.06 -17.84 -16.01
CA ALA A 41 -5.40 -17.86 -16.59
C ALA A 41 -6.44 -17.55 -15.50
N VAL A 42 -6.29 -18.16 -14.32
CA VAL A 42 -7.13 -17.88 -13.16
C VAL A 42 -7.00 -16.41 -12.73
N GLN A 43 -5.78 -15.88 -12.65
CA GLN A 43 -5.56 -14.48 -12.29
C GLN A 43 -6.18 -13.49 -13.27
N GLN A 44 -6.09 -13.76 -14.57
CA GLN A 44 -6.72 -12.92 -15.58
C GLN A 44 -8.24 -12.94 -15.46
N ALA A 45 -8.83 -14.12 -15.22
CA ALA A 45 -10.27 -14.25 -15.00
C ALA A 45 -10.73 -13.48 -13.74
N VAL A 46 -10.01 -13.65 -12.62
CA VAL A 46 -10.30 -12.93 -11.36
C VAL A 46 -10.13 -11.42 -11.54
N ALA A 47 -9.05 -10.96 -12.15
CA ALA A 47 -8.83 -9.54 -12.39
C ALA A 47 -9.88 -8.94 -13.36
N ALA A 48 -10.34 -9.70 -14.36
CA ALA A 48 -11.41 -9.27 -15.25
C ALA A 48 -12.74 -9.16 -14.51
N TRP A 49 -13.10 -10.15 -13.69
CA TRP A 49 -14.28 -10.14 -12.84
C TRP A 49 -14.27 -8.94 -11.89
N LEU A 50 -13.15 -8.70 -11.20
CA LEU A 50 -12.99 -7.54 -10.32
C LEU A 50 -13.16 -6.21 -11.03
N ARG A 51 -12.68 -6.07 -12.28
CA ARG A 51 -12.85 -4.82 -13.06
C ARG A 51 -14.26 -4.64 -13.60
N ALA A 52 -15.05 -5.70 -13.69
CA ALA A 52 -16.43 -5.66 -14.16
C ALA A 52 -17.43 -5.27 -13.05
N GLY A 53 -16.95 -5.05 -11.81
CA GLY A 53 -17.78 -4.65 -10.68
C GLY A 53 -18.51 -3.33 -10.91
N ALA A 54 -19.70 -3.21 -10.33
CA ALA A 54 -20.45 -1.95 -10.36
C ALA A 54 -19.83 -0.97 -9.36
N VAL A 55 -19.44 0.21 -9.84
CA VAL A 55 -18.94 1.30 -8.98
C VAL A 55 -20.11 1.91 -8.21
N PHE A 56 -20.04 1.90 -6.88
CA PHE A 56 -21.10 2.45 -6.01
C PHE A 56 -20.61 3.58 -5.09
N VAL A 57 -19.30 3.76 -4.93
CA VAL A 57 -18.70 4.91 -4.24
C VAL A 57 -17.46 5.38 -5.00
N VAL A 58 -17.29 6.69 -5.12
CA VAL A 58 -16.06 7.32 -5.57
C VAL A 58 -15.60 8.32 -4.50
N THR A 59 -14.33 8.25 -4.14
CA THR A 59 -13.72 9.14 -3.15
C THR A 59 -12.80 10.17 -3.82
N ALA A 60 -12.52 11.28 -3.13
CA ALA A 60 -11.66 12.33 -3.66
C ALA A 60 -10.15 12.01 -3.59
N GLY A 61 -9.76 10.89 -2.99
CA GLY A 61 -8.38 10.47 -2.84
C GLY A 61 -8.00 9.34 -3.80
N ILE A 62 -6.73 9.31 -4.24
CA ILE A 62 -6.18 8.21 -5.03
C ILE A 62 -5.43 7.27 -4.07
N SER A 63 -5.79 5.99 -4.09
CA SER A 63 -5.05 4.97 -3.36
C SER A 63 -3.75 4.61 -4.08
N VAL A 64 -2.79 4.05 -3.36
CA VAL A 64 -1.49 3.64 -3.90
C VAL A 64 -1.32 2.14 -3.70
N CYS A 65 -0.78 1.45 -4.70
CA CYS A 65 -0.44 0.05 -4.57
C CYS A 65 0.72 -0.12 -3.58
N ARG A 66 0.53 -0.94 -2.55
CA ARG A 66 1.56 -1.18 -1.52
C ARG A 66 2.78 -1.90 -2.07
N LEU A 67 2.61 -2.73 -3.11
CA LEU A 67 3.67 -3.56 -3.68
C LEU A 67 4.48 -2.87 -4.80
N CYS A 68 3.99 -1.79 -5.41
CA CYS A 68 4.73 -1.11 -6.49
C CYS A 68 4.61 0.42 -6.51
N GLY A 69 3.80 1.01 -5.64
CA GLY A 69 3.68 2.46 -5.52
C GLY A 69 2.88 3.15 -6.61
N THR A 70 2.30 2.43 -7.57
CA THR A 70 1.50 3.06 -8.62
C THR A 70 0.15 3.52 -8.07
N ALA A 71 -0.41 4.57 -8.69
CA ALA A 71 -1.80 4.96 -8.45
C ALA A 71 -2.72 3.74 -8.67
N ASN A 72 -3.62 3.49 -7.73
CA ASN A 72 -4.38 2.25 -7.62
C ASN A 72 -5.88 2.51 -7.43
N GLY A 73 -6.40 3.53 -8.10
CA GLY A 73 -7.83 3.84 -8.13
C GLY A 73 -8.34 4.60 -6.90
N SER A 74 -9.61 4.99 -6.97
CA SER A 74 -10.26 5.91 -6.01
C SER A 74 -11.72 5.52 -5.72
N ALA A 75 -12.15 4.34 -6.15
CA ALA A 75 -13.54 3.93 -6.13
C ALA A 75 -13.74 2.57 -5.44
N GLU A 76 -14.93 2.37 -4.91
CA GLU A 76 -15.40 1.07 -4.41
C GLU A 76 -16.35 0.44 -5.42
N GLN A 77 -16.18 -0.86 -5.61
CA GLN A 77 -16.93 -1.70 -6.53
C GLN A 77 -17.64 -2.82 -5.79
N THR A 78 -18.66 -3.39 -6.42
CA THR A 78 -19.41 -4.54 -5.90
C THR A 78 -19.92 -5.43 -7.02
N ASP A 79 -20.14 -6.71 -6.71
CA ASP A 79 -20.95 -7.61 -7.54
C ASP A 79 -22.45 -7.51 -7.21
N GLY A 80 -22.81 -6.68 -6.22
CA GLY A 80 -24.16 -6.50 -5.73
C GLY A 80 -24.65 -7.61 -4.79
N ASP A 81 -23.95 -8.74 -4.71
CA ASP A 81 -24.44 -9.98 -4.10
C ASP A 81 -23.58 -10.57 -2.99
N HIS A 82 -22.26 -10.58 -3.13
CA HIS A 82 -21.36 -11.23 -2.19
C HIS A 82 -20.30 -10.27 -1.63
N PHE A 83 -19.71 -9.44 -2.49
CA PHE A 83 -18.48 -8.73 -2.17
C PHE A 83 -18.54 -7.25 -2.51
N VAL A 84 -17.74 -6.49 -1.78
CA VAL A 84 -17.36 -5.11 -2.08
C VAL A 84 -15.84 -5.00 -2.02
N TRP A 85 -15.24 -4.20 -2.89
CA TRP A 85 -13.78 -4.10 -3.00
C TRP A 85 -13.34 -2.76 -3.58
N PRO A 86 -12.10 -2.31 -3.31
CA PRO A 86 -11.54 -1.16 -3.99
C PRO A 86 -11.23 -1.53 -5.45
N ASP A 87 -11.49 -0.62 -6.38
CA ASP A 87 -11.21 -0.78 -7.82
C ASP A 87 -9.76 -1.21 -8.10
N GLY A 88 -8.82 -0.75 -7.28
CA GLY A 88 -7.43 -1.15 -7.30
C GLY A 88 -7.11 -2.61 -6.94
N LEU A 89 -8.07 -3.41 -6.44
CA LEU A 89 -7.82 -4.81 -6.11
C LEU A 89 -7.41 -5.63 -7.36
N ALA A 90 -7.98 -5.31 -8.52
CA ALA A 90 -7.65 -5.99 -9.77
C ALA A 90 -6.17 -5.84 -10.17
N HIS A 91 -5.53 -4.72 -9.81
CA HIS A 91 -4.11 -4.50 -10.06
C HIS A 91 -3.23 -5.45 -9.25
N TYR A 92 -3.57 -5.68 -7.98
CA TYR A 92 -2.85 -6.65 -7.13
C TYR A 92 -2.88 -8.07 -7.72
N VAL A 93 -4.03 -8.51 -8.20
CA VAL A 93 -4.18 -9.85 -8.79
C VAL A 93 -3.42 -9.95 -10.12
N ALA A 94 -3.59 -8.96 -11.01
CA ALA A 94 -3.01 -9.01 -12.36
C ALA A 94 -1.48 -8.83 -12.37
N GLU A 95 -0.97 -7.84 -11.64
CA GLU A 95 0.43 -7.43 -11.74
C GLU A 95 1.31 -8.13 -10.69
N HIS A 96 0.79 -8.32 -9.48
CA HIS A 96 1.58 -8.82 -8.34
C HIS A 96 1.29 -10.27 -7.99
N GLY A 97 0.38 -10.90 -8.72
CA GLY A 97 0.06 -12.31 -8.53
C GLY A 97 -0.61 -12.62 -7.19
N VAL A 98 -1.34 -11.65 -6.62
CA VAL A 98 -2.14 -11.84 -5.41
C VAL A 98 -3.24 -12.87 -5.66
N GLN A 99 -3.28 -13.90 -4.84
CA GLN A 99 -4.26 -14.98 -4.85
C GLN A 99 -5.30 -14.72 -3.77
N LEU A 100 -6.54 -14.46 -4.18
CA LEU A 100 -7.67 -14.24 -3.28
C LEU A 100 -8.22 -15.56 -2.73
N PRO A 101 -9.03 -15.53 -1.65
CA PRO A 101 -9.67 -16.74 -1.12
C PRO A 101 -10.47 -17.50 -2.20
N ASP A 102 -10.50 -18.82 -2.09
CA ASP A 102 -11.13 -19.72 -3.08
C ASP A 102 -12.58 -19.36 -3.41
N GLU A 103 -13.34 -18.83 -2.44
CA GLU A 103 -14.71 -18.38 -2.64
C GLU A 103 -14.82 -17.23 -3.66
N VAL A 104 -13.85 -16.30 -3.67
CA VAL A 104 -13.79 -15.22 -4.66
C VAL A 104 -13.39 -15.78 -6.03
N VAL A 105 -12.43 -16.71 -6.05
CA VAL A 105 -11.96 -17.35 -7.28
C VAL A 105 -13.08 -18.15 -7.95
N ALA A 106 -13.89 -18.87 -7.17
CA ALA A 106 -15.04 -19.62 -7.66
C ALA A 106 -16.08 -18.72 -8.33
N LEU A 107 -16.45 -17.59 -7.69
CA LEU A 107 -17.37 -16.63 -8.30
C LEU A 107 -16.81 -15.99 -9.58
N ALA A 108 -15.51 -15.68 -9.60
CA ALA A 108 -14.86 -15.15 -10.78
C ALA A 108 -14.82 -16.16 -11.94
N ALA A 109 -14.69 -17.45 -11.65
CA ALA A 109 -14.73 -18.50 -12.66
C ALA A 109 -16.11 -18.63 -13.33
N ASP A 110 -17.19 -18.33 -12.59
CA ASP A 110 -18.55 -18.26 -13.14
C ASP A 110 -18.77 -17.02 -14.02
N GLY A 111 -17.87 -16.03 -13.93
CA GLY A 111 -17.52 -15.10 -15.00
C GLY A 111 -18.49 -13.95 -15.30
N VAL A 112 -19.67 -13.90 -14.68
CA VAL A 112 -20.67 -12.87 -14.98
C VAL A 112 -21.16 -12.20 -13.71
N ILE A 113 -20.83 -10.91 -13.56
CA ILE A 113 -21.49 -10.05 -12.58
C ILE A 113 -22.85 -9.64 -13.16
N PRO A 114 -23.97 -9.99 -12.51
CA PRO A 114 -25.28 -9.54 -12.96
C PRO A 114 -25.40 -8.02 -12.83
N PRO A 115 -26.24 -7.35 -13.65
CA PRO A 115 -26.49 -5.92 -13.50
C PRO A 115 -26.90 -5.56 -12.07
N VAL A 116 -26.20 -4.61 -11.47
CA VAL A 116 -26.50 -4.09 -10.13
C VAL A 116 -27.42 -2.89 -10.26
N ASP A 117 -28.58 -2.95 -9.61
CA ASP A 117 -29.47 -1.80 -9.42
C ASP A 117 -28.87 -0.86 -8.36
N LEU A 118 -28.10 0.12 -8.81
CA LEU A 118 -27.34 1.03 -7.94
C LEU A 118 -28.24 1.90 -7.07
N ASP A 119 -29.38 2.39 -7.58
CA ASP A 119 -30.31 3.21 -6.81
C ASP A 119 -30.87 2.42 -5.61
N ARG A 120 -31.24 1.15 -5.85
CA ARG A 120 -31.70 0.26 -4.79
C ARG A 120 -30.58 -0.09 -3.83
N PHE A 121 -29.37 -0.32 -4.36
CA PHE A 121 -28.19 -0.64 -3.56
C PHE A 121 -27.85 0.49 -2.59
N GLU A 122 -27.72 1.72 -3.09
CA GLU A 122 -27.44 2.93 -2.32
C GLU A 122 -28.55 3.22 -1.31
N THR A 123 -29.82 3.08 -1.70
CA THR A 123 -30.94 3.24 -0.78
C THR A 123 -30.85 2.26 0.40
N ALA A 124 -30.54 0.99 0.13
CA ALA A 124 -30.40 -0.01 1.17
C ALA A 124 -29.17 0.20 2.05
N TRP A 125 -28.07 0.67 1.45
CA TRP A 125 -26.85 1.09 2.15
C TRP A 125 -27.16 2.20 3.16
N HIS A 126 -27.73 3.31 2.69
CA HIS A 126 -28.04 4.47 3.53
C HIS A 126 -29.11 4.18 4.58
N SER A 127 -30.03 3.25 4.30
CA SER A 127 -31.03 2.82 5.28
C SER A 127 -30.51 1.80 6.30
N GLY A 128 -29.25 1.35 6.20
CA GLY A 128 -28.67 0.30 7.05
C GLY A 128 -29.27 -1.11 6.83
N ARG A 129 -30.00 -1.31 5.73
CA ARG A 129 -30.49 -2.65 5.34
C ARG A 129 -29.40 -3.43 4.62
N LEU A 130 -28.44 -2.75 4.01
CA LEU A 130 -27.23 -3.36 3.50
C LEU A 130 -26.06 -2.96 4.41
N THR A 131 -25.31 -3.95 4.88
CA THR A 131 -24.13 -3.75 5.74
C THR A 131 -22.88 -4.35 5.09
N ILE A 132 -21.71 -3.77 5.37
CA ILE A 132 -20.43 -4.39 5.04
C ILE A 132 -19.92 -5.14 6.26
N ASP A 133 -19.68 -6.44 6.09
CA ASP A 133 -18.87 -7.23 7.00
C ASP A 133 -17.38 -7.04 6.65
N THR A 134 -16.68 -6.35 7.54
CA THR A 134 -15.23 -6.15 7.49
C THR A 134 -14.45 -7.24 8.20
N ALA A 135 -15.08 -7.96 9.13
CA ALA A 135 -14.41 -8.91 10.02
C ALA A 135 -13.98 -10.17 9.27
N TRP A 136 -14.77 -10.60 8.27
CA TRP A 136 -14.43 -11.74 7.42
C TRP A 136 -13.04 -11.60 6.79
N TRP A 137 -12.73 -10.42 6.24
CA TRP A 137 -11.47 -10.17 5.56
C TRP A 137 -10.28 -10.00 6.50
N ALA A 138 -10.51 -9.34 7.64
CA ALA A 138 -9.51 -9.18 8.69
C ALA A 138 -9.01 -10.51 9.26
N HIS A 139 -9.75 -11.61 9.10
CA HIS A 139 -9.35 -12.92 9.60
C HIS A 139 -8.35 -13.66 8.69
N PHE A 140 -8.19 -13.24 7.43
CA PHE A 140 -7.24 -13.91 6.54
C PHE A 140 -5.81 -13.46 6.83
N ALA A 141 -4.88 -14.42 6.85
CA ALA A 141 -3.44 -14.16 6.97
C ALA A 141 -2.69 -14.35 5.64
N GLY A 142 -3.39 -14.74 4.57
CA GLY A 142 -2.80 -15.23 3.32
C GLY A 142 -2.68 -16.75 3.26
N ALA A 143 -2.36 -17.30 2.09
CA ALA A 143 -2.36 -18.75 1.83
C ALA A 143 -1.04 -19.45 2.20
N GLU A 144 0.06 -18.71 2.34
CA GLU A 144 1.40 -19.27 2.56
C GLU A 144 2.07 -18.63 3.79
N PRO A 145 2.71 -19.41 4.68
CA PRO A 145 3.67 -18.85 5.63
C PRO A 145 4.75 -18.12 4.84
N PHE A 146 5.04 -16.87 5.19
CA PHE A 146 5.97 -15.97 4.49
C PHE A 146 7.16 -16.71 3.85
N GLY A 147 7.04 -17.01 2.56
CA GLY A 147 8.08 -17.69 1.80
C GLY A 147 9.12 -16.71 1.29
N THR A 148 10.21 -17.24 0.69
CA THR A 148 11.22 -16.47 -0.05
C THR A 148 10.65 -15.65 -1.23
N ALA A 149 9.38 -15.85 -1.56
CA ALA A 149 8.62 -15.15 -2.58
C ALA A 149 8.51 -13.63 -2.39
N THR A 150 8.53 -13.16 -1.14
CA THR A 150 8.17 -11.77 -0.84
C THR A 150 9.37 -10.88 -0.53
N THR A 151 10.57 -11.46 -0.40
CA THR A 151 11.79 -10.70 -0.07
C THR A 151 12.21 -9.73 -1.18
N HIS A 152 11.86 -10.03 -2.44
CA HIS A 152 12.19 -9.19 -3.60
C HIS A 152 11.09 -8.18 -3.97
N LEU A 153 9.91 -8.24 -3.32
CA LEU A 153 8.82 -7.32 -3.59
C LEU A 153 9.03 -6.05 -2.77
N HIS A 154 9.42 -4.97 -3.45
CA HIS A 154 9.49 -3.64 -2.86
C HIS A 154 8.14 -3.28 -2.21
N GLY A 155 8.14 -2.83 -0.96
CA GLY A 155 6.91 -2.45 -0.26
C GLY A 155 6.20 -3.60 0.45
N CYS A 156 6.76 -4.80 0.39
CA CYS A 156 6.44 -5.80 1.39
C CYS A 156 7.06 -5.42 2.73
N ARG A 157 6.26 -5.37 3.81
CA ARG A 157 6.75 -5.09 5.18
C ARG A 157 7.77 -6.11 5.69
N HIS A 158 7.85 -7.27 5.05
CA HIS A 158 8.82 -8.33 5.32
C HIS A 158 10.05 -8.28 4.42
N SER A 159 10.05 -7.43 3.38
CA SER A 159 11.24 -7.21 2.56
C SER A 159 12.24 -6.32 3.32
N ALA A 160 13.53 -6.59 3.16
CA ALA A 160 14.60 -5.71 3.63
C ALA A 160 14.70 -4.41 2.78
N ALA A 161 14.12 -4.42 1.57
CA ALA A 161 14.10 -3.27 0.68
C ALA A 161 12.92 -2.36 1.03
N VAL A 162 13.22 -1.16 1.54
CA VAL A 162 12.22 -0.14 1.83
C VAL A 162 11.67 0.39 0.50
N ALA A 163 10.35 0.27 0.30
CA ALA A 163 9.71 0.94 -0.81
C ALA A 163 9.78 2.46 -0.64
N HIS A 164 10.30 3.14 -1.66
CA HIS A 164 10.36 4.60 -1.66
C HIS A 164 8.99 5.29 -1.57
N TRP A 165 7.92 4.61 -1.98
CA TRP A 165 6.54 5.08 -1.86
C TRP A 165 5.90 4.83 -0.49
N ASP A 166 6.57 4.09 0.41
CA ASP A 166 6.15 3.87 1.81
C ASP A 166 6.90 4.80 2.79
N LEU A 167 7.73 5.69 2.25
CA LEU A 167 8.34 6.76 3.03
C LEU A 167 7.26 7.72 3.51
N PRO A 168 7.35 8.24 4.76
CA PRO A 168 6.40 9.21 5.26
C PRO A 168 6.34 10.43 4.33
N THR A 169 5.17 11.03 4.16
CA THR A 169 5.04 12.27 3.37
C THR A 169 5.69 13.48 4.04
N SER A 170 6.02 13.37 5.33
CA SER A 170 6.79 14.35 6.09
C SER A 170 7.59 13.63 7.18
N ALA A 171 8.91 13.84 7.21
CA ALA A 171 9.73 13.38 8.33
C ALA A 171 10.94 14.27 8.57
N GLU A 172 11.41 14.28 9.82
CA GLU A 172 12.70 14.85 10.16
C GLU A 172 13.80 13.92 9.64
N ILE A 173 14.68 14.47 8.80
CA ILE A 173 15.81 13.75 8.22
C ILE A 173 17.06 13.94 9.07
N TYR A 174 17.58 12.85 9.58
CA TYR A 174 18.81 12.80 10.36
C TYR A 174 19.98 12.49 9.44
N ILE A 175 21.12 13.12 9.70
CA ILE A 175 22.37 12.84 8.98
C ILE A 175 23.35 12.19 9.94
N ASP A 176 23.67 10.92 9.70
CA ASP A 176 24.50 10.08 10.58
C ASP A 176 23.94 10.02 12.02
N GLY A 177 22.62 9.88 12.13
CA GLY A 177 21.92 9.91 13.42
C GLY A 177 21.87 11.27 14.11
N VAL A 178 22.37 12.33 13.49
CA VAL A 178 22.33 13.70 14.02
C VAL A 178 21.10 14.44 13.48
N PRO A 179 20.26 15.07 14.35
CA PRO A 179 19.10 15.81 13.89
C PRO A 179 19.50 17.02 13.03
N PRO A 180 18.64 17.51 12.11
CA PRO A 180 18.96 18.60 11.19
C PRO A 180 19.60 19.82 11.87
N ALA A 181 19.06 20.24 13.02
CA ALA A 181 19.52 21.39 13.78
C ALA A 181 20.97 21.23 14.31
N ALA A 182 21.46 20.00 14.46
CA ALA A 182 22.80 19.69 14.94
C ALA A 182 23.78 19.29 13.82
N VAL A 183 23.32 19.16 12.57
CA VAL A 183 24.15 18.77 11.41
C VAL A 183 25.32 19.73 11.20
N ALA A 184 25.09 21.04 11.33
CA ALA A 184 26.15 22.04 11.18
C ALA A 184 27.32 21.82 12.17
N THR A 185 27.00 21.39 13.38
CA THR A 185 27.98 21.04 14.42
C THR A 185 28.69 19.72 14.09
N GLY A 186 27.96 18.69 13.66
CA GLY A 186 28.53 17.41 13.25
C GLY A 186 29.49 17.53 12.06
N VAL A 187 29.15 18.33 11.06
CA VAL A 187 29.99 18.63 9.89
C VAL A 187 31.32 19.28 10.31
N ARG A 188 31.28 20.23 11.25
CA ARG A 188 32.50 20.88 11.77
C ARG A 188 33.41 19.88 12.49
N LEU A 189 32.84 19.02 13.32
CA LEU A 189 33.59 17.98 14.05
C LEU A 189 34.23 16.96 13.10
N ARG A 190 33.50 16.46 12.10
CA ARG A 190 34.06 15.51 11.12
C ARG A 190 35.19 16.10 10.29
N ARG A 191 35.07 17.37 9.88
CA ARG A 191 36.15 18.08 9.17
C ARG A 191 37.41 18.19 10.03
N LEU A 192 37.26 18.43 11.34
CA LEU A 192 38.37 18.44 12.28
C LEU A 192 38.99 17.04 12.46
N LEU A 193 38.20 15.98 12.30
CA LEU A 193 38.64 14.58 12.42
C LEU A 193 39.13 13.95 11.11
N GLY A 194 39.24 14.73 10.02
CA GLY A 194 39.77 14.25 8.74
C GLY A 194 38.83 13.32 7.96
N ALA A 195 37.56 13.21 8.34
CA ALA A 195 36.56 12.44 7.61
C ALA A 195 36.01 13.28 6.44
N THR A 196 36.02 12.72 5.23
CA THR A 196 35.52 13.39 4.02
C THR A 196 34.09 12.95 3.70
N TRP A 197 33.16 13.91 3.66
CA TRP A 197 31.87 13.73 3.00
C TRP A 197 31.91 14.34 1.59
N PRO A 198 31.08 13.86 0.64
CA PRO A 198 30.80 14.56 -0.59
C PRO A 198 29.90 15.78 -0.30
N MET A 199 30.43 16.72 0.49
CA MET A 199 29.73 17.91 1.01
C MET A 199 29.12 18.81 -0.07
N PRO A 200 29.71 18.98 -1.26
CA PRO A 200 29.06 19.73 -2.34
C PRO A 200 27.74 19.07 -2.74
N THR A 201 27.74 17.75 -2.96
CA THR A 201 26.55 16.98 -3.30
C THR A 201 25.50 17.01 -2.19
N LEU A 202 25.92 16.88 -0.92
CA LEU A 202 25.00 16.99 0.21
C LEU A 202 24.42 18.40 0.33
N ARG A 203 25.25 19.43 0.16
CA ARG A 203 24.80 20.83 0.23
C ARG A 203 23.85 21.17 -0.90
N ASP A 204 24.17 20.81 -2.14
CA ASP A 204 23.29 21.03 -3.29
C ASP A 204 21.94 20.31 -3.10
N LEU A 205 21.97 19.10 -2.55
CA LEU A 205 20.78 18.32 -2.23
C LEU A 205 19.97 18.94 -1.08
N LEU A 206 20.62 19.47 -0.04
CA LEU A 206 19.98 20.22 1.05
C LEU A 206 19.42 21.57 0.59
N ASP A 207 20.12 22.29 -0.28
CA ASP A 207 19.75 23.61 -0.79
C ASP A 207 18.60 23.53 -1.83
N SER A 208 18.46 22.38 -2.51
CA SER A 208 17.40 22.10 -3.50
C SER A 208 16.03 21.71 -2.91
N GLN A 209 15.91 21.62 -1.58
CA GLN A 209 14.74 21.06 -0.90
C GLN A 209 14.13 22.09 0.06
N PRO A 210 12.80 22.06 0.29
CA PRO A 210 12.21 22.81 1.40
C PRO A 210 12.49 22.07 2.72
N PHE A 211 13.73 22.12 3.22
CA PHE A 211 14.07 21.70 4.58
C PHE A 211 13.73 22.82 5.57
N HIS A 212 12.44 23.08 5.73
CA HIS A 212 11.95 23.58 7.00
C HIS A 212 11.22 22.42 7.68
N ALA A 213 11.65 22.15 8.92
CA ALA A 213 11.14 21.07 9.76
C ALA A 213 9.62 20.97 9.66
N GLY A 214 9.13 19.83 9.16
CA GLY A 214 7.70 19.50 9.15
C GLY A 214 7.09 19.14 7.78
N SER A 215 7.71 19.45 6.64
CA SER A 215 7.04 19.25 5.33
C SER A 215 7.93 18.81 4.15
N GLY A 216 9.08 18.18 4.41
CA GLY A 216 9.90 17.64 3.32
C GLY A 216 9.18 16.50 2.58
N ASP A 217 9.54 16.24 1.32
CA ASP A 217 9.08 15.10 0.50
C ASP A 217 10.17 14.01 0.48
N PRO A 218 10.12 13.00 1.37
CA PRO A 218 11.06 11.88 1.39
C PRO A 218 11.14 11.09 0.09
N SER A 219 10.09 11.09 -0.73
CA SER A 219 10.14 10.44 -2.05
C SER A 219 11.03 11.23 -3.02
N ALA A 220 10.98 12.57 -3.00
CA ALA A 220 11.91 13.41 -3.76
C ALA A 220 13.35 13.21 -3.32
N LEU A 221 13.59 13.14 -2.00
CA LEU A 221 14.91 12.85 -1.45
C LEU A 221 15.41 11.46 -1.88
N HIS A 222 14.57 10.43 -1.79
CA HIS A 222 14.90 9.09 -2.25
C HIS A 222 15.26 9.08 -3.75
N ARG A 223 14.53 9.81 -4.61
CA ARG A 223 14.88 9.95 -6.03
C ARG A 223 16.25 10.59 -6.23
N ALA A 224 16.60 11.63 -5.49
CA ALA A 224 17.91 12.28 -5.55
C ALA A 224 19.04 11.33 -5.11
N LEU A 225 18.79 10.48 -4.11
CA LEU A 225 19.78 9.50 -3.62
C LEU A 225 20.09 8.37 -4.60
N ARG A 226 19.25 8.16 -5.63
CA ARG A 226 19.57 7.25 -6.74
C ARG A 226 20.88 7.66 -7.42
N THR A 227 21.10 8.95 -7.60
CA THR A 227 22.28 9.52 -8.27
C THR A 227 23.40 9.90 -7.30
N SER A 228 23.25 9.59 -6.00
CA SER A 228 24.19 10.00 -4.95
C SER A 228 24.46 8.86 -3.97
N GLU A 229 25.01 7.75 -4.47
CA GLU A 229 25.29 6.52 -3.72
C GLU A 229 26.04 6.75 -2.40
N GLY A 230 27.07 7.62 -2.42
CA GLY A 230 27.88 7.92 -1.24
C GLY A 230 27.14 8.63 -0.09
N LEU A 231 25.89 9.08 -0.30
CA LEU A 231 25.06 9.70 0.73
C LEU A 231 24.06 8.75 1.38
N ARG A 232 23.78 7.60 0.76
CA ARG A 232 22.72 6.66 1.18
C ARG A 232 22.91 6.16 2.61
N SER A 233 24.14 5.82 2.99
CA SER A 233 24.48 5.31 4.32
C SER A 233 24.39 6.33 5.46
N TYR A 234 24.20 7.62 5.14
CA TYR A 234 24.22 8.69 6.12
C TYR A 234 22.85 9.31 6.37
N LEU A 235 21.80 8.92 5.65
CA LEU A 235 20.51 9.60 5.77
C LEU A 235 19.45 8.68 6.37
N PHE A 236 18.81 9.18 7.44
CA PHE A 236 17.80 8.46 8.21
C PHE A 236 16.57 9.33 8.40
N TYR A 237 15.41 8.73 8.68
CA TYR A 237 14.21 9.42 9.15
C TYR A 237 13.71 8.78 10.44
N ARG A 238 13.00 9.55 11.27
CA ARG A 238 12.50 9.06 12.56
C ARG A 238 11.10 8.43 12.45
N VAL A 239 10.93 7.23 13.01
CA VAL A 239 9.65 6.53 13.19
C VAL A 239 9.59 5.96 14.60
N ASN A 240 8.59 6.34 15.41
CA ASN A 240 8.39 5.83 16.78
C ASN A 240 9.71 5.78 17.60
N ASP A 241 10.42 6.92 17.64
CA ASP A 241 11.74 7.10 18.28
C ASP A 241 12.92 6.30 17.72
N ASN A 242 12.71 5.50 16.67
CA ASN A 242 13.77 4.79 15.97
C ASN A 242 14.21 5.53 14.71
N LEU A 243 15.48 5.41 14.36
CA LEU A 243 16.03 5.92 13.10
C LEU A 243 16.02 4.81 12.05
N VAL A 244 15.33 5.06 10.94
CA VAL A 244 15.24 4.15 9.80
C VAL A 244 16.01 4.76 8.63
N PRO A 245 16.89 4.01 7.95
CA PRO A 245 17.60 4.54 6.80
C PRO A 245 16.60 4.93 5.70
N ILE A 246 16.85 6.05 5.02
CA ILE A 246 16.02 6.50 3.88
C ILE A 246 16.18 5.55 2.69
N TRP A 247 17.33 4.86 2.62
CA TRP A 247 17.68 3.95 1.55
C TRP A 247 18.14 2.61 2.14
N SER A 248 17.53 1.51 1.73
CA SER A 248 18.07 0.16 1.91
C SER A 248 18.16 -0.53 0.56
N ASP A 249 19.28 -1.23 0.35
CA ASP A 249 19.56 -1.98 -0.89
C ASP A 249 18.71 -3.26 -0.99
#